data_AF-A0A182VWN3-F1
#
_entry.id   AF-A0A182VWN3-F1
#
_cell.length_a   1.000
_cell.length_b   1.000
_cell.length_c   1.000
_cell.angle_alpha   90.00
_cell.angle_beta   90.00
_cell.angle_gamma   90.00
#
_symmetry.space_group_name_H-M   'P 1'
#
loop_
_entity.id
_entity.type
_entity.pdbx_description
1 polymer ?
#
loop_
_entity_poly.entity_id
_entity_poly.type
_entity_poly.pdbx_seq_one_letter_code
_entity_poly.pdbx_strand_id
1 'polypeptide(L)'
;MMRLSKVSPKKCFFLVLCFAVLILLVFNLRDKDWSTKSPHVLYARDEYQLDETNLRHEPSVTTVEAVDTADHGDKENDIVDYGKSRSEERPKETLTASDLPWYFSQGMRYPKPARRNRKTNKRLARLLPSETSRGDRISNQLMFVPPNYETIKRKGKLKTILLYNGLSPWNVKAGRDVFLSSKCPVSSCAITAQREKASTADLVLYKDHYIPPSVPRSSYQIYMMYFLECPYHTQHVKYPDVFNWTATYRKDSDIVAPYEKWEYFDPRIRQVEQDRNYALNKTRKVAWFVSNCGARNGRLQYAHELQKYIQVDIYGACGTFKCSRSTAERCFEILDRDYKFYLAFENSNCKDYITEKFFVNALTRNVLPIVMGARPEDYEASSPQKSYIHVDEFGSPKELAEYLHLLDRNDELYNSYFKWKGTGEFINTYYWCRVCAMLHDEASFRRPKSYDDINEWWRGPGVCTNGSWRNYRARNPEKPLADNSR
;
A
#
# COMPACT_ATOMS: atom_id res chain seq x y z
N MET A 1 9.81 -67.99 -13.79
CA MET A 1 10.04 -67.00 -14.87
C MET A 1 8.74 -66.23 -15.11
N MET A 2 8.58 -65.02 -14.55
CA MET A 2 7.45 -64.13 -14.90
C MET A 2 7.89 -63.18 -16.03
N ARG A 3 7.19 -63.25 -17.17
CA ARG A 3 7.38 -62.37 -18.33
C ARG A 3 6.69 -61.03 -18.05
N LEU A 4 7.46 -59.94 -18.07
CA LEU A 4 6.93 -58.57 -18.11
C LEU A 4 6.38 -58.26 -19.51
N SER A 5 5.14 -57.75 -19.55
CA SER A 5 4.41 -57.39 -20.75
C SER A 5 4.99 -56.10 -21.37
N LYS A 6 5.32 -56.15 -22.66
CA LYS A 6 5.83 -55.01 -23.44
C LYS A 6 4.71 -53.97 -23.62
N VAL A 7 4.85 -52.80 -23.02
CA VAL A 7 3.96 -51.65 -23.22
C VAL A 7 4.28 -51.00 -24.57
N SER A 8 3.24 -50.79 -25.39
CA SER A 8 3.36 -50.19 -26.72
C SER A 8 3.84 -48.73 -26.65
N PRO A 9 4.73 -48.28 -27.55
CA PRO A 9 5.21 -46.89 -27.62
C PRO A 9 4.07 -45.85 -27.71
N LYS A 10 2.95 -46.22 -28.36
CA LYS A 10 1.76 -45.36 -28.46
C LYS A 10 1.10 -45.13 -27.10
N LYS A 11 1.13 -46.11 -26.20
CA LYS A 11 0.61 -45.98 -24.82
C LYS A 11 1.53 -45.11 -23.95
N CYS A 12 2.85 -45.21 -24.12
CA CYS A 12 3.78 -44.31 -23.45
C CYS A 12 3.61 -42.86 -23.91
N PHE A 13 3.46 -42.63 -25.23
CA PHE A 13 3.24 -41.28 -25.74
C PHE A 13 1.95 -40.66 -25.22
N PHE A 14 0.87 -41.44 -25.16
CA PHE A 14 -0.41 -40.98 -24.61
C PHE A 14 -0.32 -40.65 -23.12
N LEU A 15 0.38 -41.48 -22.34
CA LEU A 15 0.61 -41.23 -20.91
C LEU A 15 1.44 -39.97 -20.67
N VAL A 16 2.48 -39.73 -21.47
CA VAL A 16 3.29 -38.50 -21.39
C VAL A 16 2.46 -37.27 -21.75
N LEU A 17 1.61 -37.35 -22.78
CA LEU A 17 0.71 -36.27 -23.16
C LEU A 17 -0.31 -35.95 -22.06
N CYS A 18 -0.92 -36.98 -21.46
CA CYS A 18 -1.83 -36.82 -20.34
C CYS A 18 -1.13 -36.20 -19.12
N PHE A 19 0.10 -36.60 -18.83
CA PHE A 19 0.89 -36.04 -17.72
C PHE A 19 1.27 -34.58 -17.98
N ALA A 20 1.62 -34.23 -19.22
CA ALA A 20 1.92 -32.85 -19.62
C ALA A 20 0.68 -31.95 -19.52
N VAL A 21 -0.50 -32.44 -19.95
CA VAL A 21 -1.77 -31.71 -19.81
C VAL A 21 -2.17 -31.57 -18.34
N LEU A 22 -1.95 -32.60 -17.52
CA LEU A 22 -2.20 -32.53 -16.08
C LEU A 22 -1.27 -31.52 -15.38
N ILE A 23 0.01 -31.48 -15.76
CA ILE A 23 0.98 -30.49 -15.27
C ILE A 23 0.55 -29.08 -15.70
N LEU A 24 0.16 -28.87 -16.95
CA LEU A 24 -0.32 -27.57 -17.43
C LEU A 24 -1.63 -27.14 -16.74
N LEU A 25 -2.53 -28.07 -16.44
CA LEU A 25 -3.74 -27.80 -15.64
C LEU A 25 -3.38 -27.45 -14.20
N VAL A 26 -2.45 -28.15 -13.57
CA VAL A 26 -1.98 -27.86 -12.20
C VAL A 26 -1.29 -26.49 -12.15
N PHE A 27 -0.47 -26.12 -13.14
CA PHE A 27 0.13 -24.79 -13.23
C PHE A 27 -0.92 -23.69 -13.47
N ASN A 28 -1.89 -23.90 -14.36
CA ASN A 28 -2.99 -22.95 -14.59
C ASN A 28 -3.94 -22.80 -13.38
N LEU A 29 -4.14 -23.85 -12.60
CA LEU A 29 -4.92 -23.80 -11.35
C LEU A 29 -4.15 -23.08 -10.24
N ARG A 30 -2.82 -23.21 -10.20
CA ARG A 30 -1.95 -22.56 -9.21
C ARG A 30 -1.82 -21.05 -9.42
N ASP A 31 -1.88 -20.56 -10.66
CA ASP A 31 -1.93 -19.13 -10.96
C ASP A 31 -3.31 -18.50 -10.65
N LYS A 32 -4.40 -19.26 -10.85
CA LYS A 32 -5.75 -18.79 -10.49
C LYS A 32 -5.93 -18.56 -8.99
N ASP A 33 -5.29 -19.33 -8.13
CA ASP A 33 -5.46 -19.23 -6.67
C ASP A 33 -4.71 -18.06 -6.02
N TRP A 34 -3.77 -17.42 -6.72
CA TRP A 34 -3.06 -16.23 -6.20
C TRP A 34 -3.61 -14.92 -6.78
N SER A 35 -4.21 -14.92 -7.98
CA SER A 35 -4.76 -13.69 -8.58
C SER A 35 -6.23 -13.42 -8.27
N THR A 36 -6.98 -14.40 -7.74
CA THR A 36 -8.44 -14.28 -7.56
C THR A 36 -8.89 -13.78 -6.19
N LYS A 37 -7.96 -13.50 -5.28
CA LYS A 37 -8.28 -12.87 -3.98
C LYS A 37 -7.26 -11.79 -3.65
N SER A 38 -7.38 -10.66 -4.32
CA SER A 38 -7.07 -9.39 -3.65
C SER A 38 -8.05 -9.28 -2.48
N PRO A 39 -7.60 -9.09 -1.22
CA PRO A 39 -8.49 -8.92 -0.09
C PRO A 39 -9.07 -7.50 -0.13
N HIS A 40 -9.91 -7.20 -1.11
CA HIS A 40 -11.03 -6.30 -0.83
C HIS A 40 -12.04 -7.11 0.00
N VAL A 41 -11.69 -7.36 1.26
CA VAL A 41 -12.63 -7.84 2.26
C VAL A 41 -13.61 -6.69 2.48
N LEU A 42 -14.76 -6.82 1.83
CA LEU A 42 -16.09 -6.56 2.36
C LEU A 42 -16.09 -5.77 3.67
N TYR A 43 -16.09 -4.43 3.57
CA TYR A 43 -16.93 -3.65 4.48
C TYR A 43 -18.38 -3.91 4.04
N ALA A 44 -18.90 -5.07 4.40
CA ALA A 44 -20.33 -5.31 4.42
C ALA A 44 -20.90 -4.45 5.54
N ARG A 45 -21.80 -3.58 5.14
CA ARG A 45 -22.56 -2.65 5.95
C ARG A 45 -23.61 -3.48 6.69
N ASP A 46 -23.42 -3.73 7.98
CA ASP A 46 -24.51 -4.23 8.82
C ASP A 46 -25.49 -3.07 9.02
N GLU A 47 -26.55 -3.05 8.21
CA GLU A 47 -27.78 -2.32 8.50
C GLU A 47 -28.45 -2.98 9.71
N TYR A 48 -28.20 -2.45 10.90
CA TYR A 48 -29.07 -2.72 12.04
C TYR A 48 -30.38 -1.94 11.84
N GLN A 49 -31.41 -2.67 11.42
CA GLN A 49 -32.81 -2.28 11.51
C GLN A 49 -33.15 -2.20 13.01
N LEU A 50 -33.26 -0.98 13.55
CA LEU A 50 -33.80 -0.74 14.89
C LEU A 50 -35.32 -0.63 14.77
N ASP A 51 -35.98 -1.63 15.34
CA ASP A 51 -37.42 -1.70 15.54
C ASP A 51 -37.86 -0.63 16.56
N GLU A 52 -38.85 0.17 16.17
CA GLU A 52 -39.48 1.17 17.02
C GLU A 52 -40.35 0.49 18.08
N THR A 53 -40.00 0.61 19.37
CA THR A 53 -41.02 0.67 20.43
C THR A 53 -40.57 1.52 21.62
N ASN A 54 -41.29 2.63 21.80
CA ASN A 54 -41.60 3.35 23.04
C ASN A 54 -40.54 3.47 24.16
N LEU A 55 -40.10 4.70 24.42
CA LEU A 55 -40.36 5.35 25.72
C LEU A 55 -40.10 6.86 25.65
N ARG A 56 -41.16 7.62 25.94
CA ARG A 56 -41.21 9.08 26.09
C ARG A 56 -40.35 9.53 27.27
N HIS A 57 -39.63 10.65 27.13
CA HIS A 57 -39.65 11.79 28.06
C HIS A 57 -38.81 12.96 27.50
N GLU A 58 -39.46 14.11 27.24
CA GLU A 58 -38.80 15.42 27.19
C GLU A 58 -38.37 15.85 28.60
N PRO A 59 -37.48 16.85 28.74
CA PRO A 59 -38.02 18.20 28.97
C PRO A 59 -37.27 19.36 28.27
N SER A 60 -38.09 20.22 27.64
CA SER A 60 -38.11 21.69 27.70
C SER A 60 -36.81 22.50 27.83
N VAL A 61 -36.54 23.28 26.79
CA VAL A 61 -35.69 24.48 26.78
C VAL A 61 -36.56 25.69 27.11
N THR A 62 -36.11 26.54 28.05
CA THR A 62 -36.68 27.86 28.28
C THR A 62 -35.64 28.93 27.92
N THR A 63 -36.07 29.81 27.04
CA THR A 63 -35.45 31.04 26.51
C THR A 63 -35.26 32.12 27.57
N VAL A 64 -34.20 32.92 27.48
CA VAL A 64 -34.27 34.38 27.72
C VAL A 64 -33.27 35.12 26.82
N GLU A 65 -33.74 36.27 26.34
CA GLU A 65 -33.24 37.15 25.29
C GLU A 65 -32.03 38.03 25.69
N ALA A 66 -31.38 38.56 24.66
CA ALA A 66 -30.31 39.54 24.70
C ALA A 66 -30.86 40.98 24.66
N VAL A 67 -30.20 41.92 25.35
CA VAL A 67 -30.18 43.36 24.99
C VAL A 67 -28.80 43.96 25.32
N ASP A 68 -28.33 44.77 24.38
CA ASP A 68 -27.12 45.58 24.27
C ASP A 68 -26.77 46.48 25.46
N THR A 69 -25.48 46.80 25.64
CA THR A 69 -24.89 48.11 25.23
C THR A 69 -23.42 48.25 25.62
N ALA A 70 -22.70 48.99 24.78
CA ALA A 70 -21.29 49.35 24.86
C ALA A 70 -20.97 50.34 25.98
N ASP A 71 -19.71 50.38 26.45
CA ASP A 71 -18.72 51.40 26.06
C ASP A 71 -17.60 51.59 27.12
N HIS A 72 -16.45 52.10 26.63
CA HIS A 72 -15.23 52.68 27.25
C HIS A 72 -15.11 52.75 28.79
N GLY A 73 -13.95 52.60 29.44
CA GLY A 73 -12.55 52.70 29.06
C GLY A 73 -11.72 53.10 30.29
N ASP A 74 -10.41 52.86 30.22
CA ASP A 74 -9.30 53.43 31.01
C ASP A 74 -8.96 52.96 32.46
N LYS A 75 -7.71 52.43 32.55
CA LYS A 75 -6.61 52.78 33.50
C LYS A 75 -6.77 52.34 34.97
N GLU A 76 -5.76 51.86 35.71
CA GLU A 76 -4.35 51.52 35.54
C GLU A 76 -3.90 50.84 36.86
N ASN A 77 -2.82 50.07 36.80
CA ASN A 77 -1.89 49.66 37.87
C ASN A 77 -2.13 48.47 38.83
N ASP A 78 -1.12 47.58 38.73
CA ASP A 78 -0.39 46.83 39.75
C ASP A 78 -1.05 45.66 40.47
N ILE A 79 -0.53 44.45 40.22
CA ILE A 79 0.29 43.67 41.17
C ILE A 79 0.61 42.29 40.53
N VAL A 80 1.88 41.89 40.66
CA VAL A 80 2.43 40.60 40.24
C VAL A 80 1.90 39.48 41.14
N ASP A 81 1.28 38.44 40.58
CA ASP A 81 1.17 37.13 41.25
C ASP A 81 1.41 35.97 40.28
N TYR A 82 2.28 35.07 40.72
CA TYR A 82 2.74 33.87 40.03
C TYR A 82 1.73 32.74 40.29
N GLY A 83 0.84 32.44 39.34
CA GLY A 83 -0.19 31.41 39.56
C GLY A 83 -0.73 30.76 38.30
N LYS A 84 -0.30 29.50 38.06
CA LYS A 84 -0.94 28.45 37.22
C LYS A 84 -1.45 28.90 35.84
N SER A 85 -0.67 28.60 34.79
CA SER A 85 -1.24 28.45 33.45
C SER A 85 -2.22 27.28 33.44
N ARG A 86 -3.50 27.60 33.59
CA ARG A 86 -4.62 26.70 33.30
C ARG A 86 -4.55 26.45 31.79
N SER A 87 -4.10 25.27 31.40
CA SER A 87 -4.20 24.80 30.02
C SER A 87 -5.67 24.77 29.67
N GLU A 88 -6.15 25.77 28.95
CA GLU A 88 -7.42 25.70 28.25
C GLU A 88 -7.32 24.57 27.23
N GLU A 89 -7.88 23.41 27.60
CA GLU A 89 -8.12 22.31 26.66
C GLU A 89 -9.07 22.84 25.58
N ARG A 90 -8.47 23.23 24.46
CA ARG A 90 -9.20 23.50 23.23
C ARG A 90 -9.99 22.23 22.88
N PRO A 91 -11.31 22.29 22.63
CA PRO A 91 -12.09 21.11 22.31
C PRO A 91 -11.44 20.36 21.16
N LYS A 92 -11.21 19.05 21.32
CA LYS A 92 -10.79 18.18 20.20
C LYS A 92 -11.91 18.25 19.16
N GLU A 93 -11.72 19.07 18.12
CA GLU A 93 -12.61 19.08 16.96
C GLU A 93 -12.60 17.68 16.35
N THR A 94 -13.66 16.92 16.60
CA THR A 94 -13.86 15.61 16.02
C THR A 94 -14.12 15.80 14.53
N LEU A 95 -13.24 15.28 13.67
CA LEU A 95 -13.42 15.35 12.23
C LEU A 95 -14.75 14.72 11.83
N THR A 96 -15.55 15.43 11.04
CA THR A 96 -16.80 14.91 10.52
C THR A 96 -16.58 14.21 9.18
N ALA A 97 -17.53 13.38 8.74
CA ALA A 97 -17.51 12.72 7.44
C ALA A 97 -17.34 13.71 6.25
N SER A 98 -17.84 14.95 6.39
CA SER A 98 -17.65 16.02 5.39
C SER A 98 -16.22 16.55 5.28
N ASP A 99 -15.38 16.37 6.30
CA ASP A 99 -14.01 16.89 6.32
C ASP A 99 -13.03 15.92 5.67
N LEU A 100 -13.31 14.62 5.74
CA LEU A 100 -12.45 13.57 5.20
C LEU A 100 -12.53 13.51 3.66
N PRO A 101 -11.36 13.39 2.98
CA PRO A 101 -11.31 13.15 1.53
C PRO A 101 -12.15 11.96 1.06
N TRP A 102 -12.71 12.05 -0.13
CA TRP A 102 -13.63 11.05 -0.73
C TRP A 102 -13.14 9.60 -0.76
N TYR A 103 -11.84 9.37 -0.61
CA TYR A 103 -11.23 8.04 -0.65
C TYR A 103 -11.15 7.34 0.72
N PHE A 104 -11.44 8.05 1.80
CA PHE A 104 -11.68 7.43 3.11
C PHE A 104 -13.05 6.75 3.14
N SER A 105 -13.20 5.71 3.97
CA SER A 105 -14.41 4.91 4.12
C SER A 105 -15.67 5.76 4.42
N GLN A 106 -15.51 6.80 5.24
CA GLN A 106 -16.55 7.78 5.58
C GLN A 106 -16.36 9.15 4.92
N GLY A 107 -15.43 9.26 3.97
CA GLY A 107 -15.07 10.54 3.37
C GLY A 107 -16.06 11.01 2.31
N MET A 108 -16.47 12.28 2.40
CA MET A 108 -17.38 12.91 1.42
C MET A 108 -16.74 14.07 0.66
N ARG A 109 -15.52 14.49 1.00
CA ARG A 109 -14.88 15.65 0.38
C ARG A 109 -14.24 15.31 -0.96
N TYR A 110 -14.93 15.64 -2.04
CA TYR A 110 -14.41 15.55 -3.41
C TYR A 110 -13.49 16.72 -3.75
N PRO A 111 -12.46 16.50 -4.59
CA PRO A 111 -11.58 17.57 -5.04
C PRO A 111 -12.27 18.58 -5.97
N LYS A 112 -11.84 19.84 -5.88
CA LYS A 112 -12.19 20.89 -6.85
C LYS A 112 -11.15 20.93 -7.98
N PRO A 113 -11.46 21.51 -9.16
CA PRO A 113 -10.47 21.71 -10.22
C PRO A 113 -9.19 22.38 -9.72
N ALA A 114 -8.05 21.84 -10.13
CA ALA A 114 -6.74 22.26 -9.64
C ALA A 114 -6.48 23.73 -9.98
N ARG A 115 -5.87 24.45 -9.04
CA ARG A 115 -5.47 25.84 -9.24
C ARG A 115 -4.24 25.92 -10.15
N ARG A 116 -4.15 27.02 -10.90
CA ARG A 116 -2.97 27.37 -11.70
C ARG A 116 -2.26 28.58 -11.11
N ASN A 117 -0.93 28.59 -11.21
CA ASN A 117 -0.12 29.77 -10.95
C ASN A 117 -0.47 30.84 -11.99
N ARG A 118 -0.80 32.05 -11.54
CA ARG A 118 -1.22 33.16 -12.41
C ARG A 118 -0.14 33.62 -13.39
N LYS A 119 1.14 33.51 -13.02
CA LYS A 119 2.28 33.97 -13.84
C LYS A 119 2.75 32.91 -14.83
N THR A 120 2.89 31.66 -14.39
CA THR A 120 3.46 30.58 -15.22
C THR A 120 2.40 29.74 -15.93
N ASN A 121 1.12 29.90 -15.58
CA ASN A 121 0.00 29.07 -16.02
C ASN A 121 0.18 27.56 -15.74
N LYS A 122 1.13 27.19 -14.88
CA LYS A 122 1.35 25.81 -14.43
C LYS A 122 0.39 25.48 -13.30
N ARG A 123 -0.15 24.25 -13.28
CA ARG A 123 -0.93 23.76 -12.13
C ARG A 123 -0.06 23.76 -10.87
N LEU A 124 -0.67 24.00 -9.71
CA LEU A 124 0.03 23.97 -8.42
C LEU A 124 0.18 22.56 -7.83
N ALA A 125 -0.68 21.62 -8.24
CA ALA A 125 -0.64 20.25 -7.77
C ALA A 125 0.68 19.56 -8.17
N ARG A 126 1.29 18.86 -7.20
CA ARG A 126 2.51 18.05 -7.35
C ARG A 126 2.10 16.59 -7.49
N LEU A 127 2.19 16.06 -8.69
CA LEU A 127 1.61 14.78 -9.08
C LEU A 127 2.67 13.77 -9.53
N LEU A 128 3.82 14.25 -10.01
CA LEU A 128 4.90 13.42 -10.53
C LEU A 128 6.10 13.35 -9.57
N PRO A 129 6.92 12.30 -9.62
CA PRO A 129 8.12 12.16 -8.80
C PRO A 129 9.09 13.35 -8.94
N SER A 130 9.22 13.93 -10.13
CA SER A 130 10.08 15.09 -10.38
C SER A 130 9.59 16.39 -9.71
N GLU A 131 8.36 16.40 -9.18
CA GLU A 131 7.73 17.59 -8.59
C GLU A 131 7.76 17.56 -7.04
N THR A 132 8.10 16.43 -6.43
CA THR A 132 8.25 16.28 -4.99
C THR A 132 9.33 15.27 -4.65
N SER A 133 10.28 15.68 -3.81
CA SER A 133 11.34 14.80 -3.30
C SER A 133 10.90 13.94 -2.11
N ARG A 134 9.69 14.16 -1.57
CA ARG A 134 9.20 13.50 -0.35
C ARG A 134 7.88 12.77 -0.58
N GLY A 135 7.79 11.55 -0.02
CA GLY A 135 6.58 10.75 0.09
C GLY A 135 6.07 10.15 -1.22
N ASP A 136 5.03 9.34 -1.11
CA ASP A 136 4.21 8.96 -2.26
C ASP A 136 3.27 10.10 -2.66
N ARG A 137 2.81 10.10 -3.92
CA ARG A 137 1.90 11.14 -4.44
C ARG A 137 0.46 10.64 -4.52
N ILE A 138 0.11 9.57 -3.81
CA ILE A 138 -1.19 8.89 -3.96
C ILE A 138 -2.32 9.85 -3.61
N SER A 139 -2.28 10.46 -2.42
CA SER A 139 -3.29 11.40 -1.94
C SER A 139 -3.39 12.65 -2.83
N ASN A 140 -2.26 13.16 -3.33
CA ASN A 140 -2.25 14.28 -4.27
C ASN A 140 -2.95 13.93 -5.60
N GLN A 141 -2.70 12.72 -6.12
CA GLN A 141 -3.32 12.22 -7.35
C GLN A 141 -4.82 11.94 -7.17
N LEU A 142 -5.22 11.40 -6.01
CA LEU A 142 -6.64 11.19 -5.66
C LEU A 142 -7.41 12.50 -5.53
N MET A 143 -6.73 13.58 -5.12
CA MET A 143 -7.32 14.92 -4.98
C MET A 143 -7.08 15.81 -6.20
N PHE A 144 -6.70 15.24 -7.35
CA PHE A 144 -6.46 16.00 -8.57
C PHE A 144 -7.64 15.94 -9.55
N VAL A 145 -8.10 17.12 -9.96
CA VAL A 145 -9.01 17.31 -11.09
C VAL A 145 -8.39 18.35 -12.03
N PRO A 146 -8.28 18.10 -13.35
CA PRO A 146 -7.72 19.06 -14.29
C PRO A 146 -8.45 20.42 -14.25
N PRO A 147 -7.75 21.56 -14.41
CA PRO A 147 -8.38 22.88 -14.33
C PRO A 147 -9.51 23.10 -15.35
N ASN A 148 -9.44 22.44 -16.51
CA ASN A 148 -10.40 22.53 -17.63
C ASN A 148 -11.33 21.31 -17.72
N TYR A 149 -11.43 20.51 -16.65
CA TYR A 149 -12.09 19.20 -16.71
C TYR A 149 -13.58 19.25 -17.12
N GLU A 150 -14.32 20.30 -16.73
CA GLU A 150 -15.73 20.44 -17.14
C GLU A 150 -15.88 20.61 -18.65
N THR A 151 -14.90 21.25 -19.31
CA THR A 151 -14.86 21.35 -20.77
C THR A 151 -14.49 20.02 -21.41
N ILE A 152 -13.56 19.27 -20.82
CA ILE A 152 -13.22 17.90 -21.26
C ILE A 152 -14.46 17.01 -21.20
N LYS A 153 -15.20 17.05 -20.09
CA LYS A 153 -16.42 16.28 -19.87
C LYS A 153 -17.51 16.62 -20.90
N ARG A 154 -17.77 17.91 -21.16
CA ARG A 154 -18.73 18.36 -22.19
C ARG A 154 -18.38 17.91 -23.60
N LYS A 155 -17.09 17.82 -23.94
CA LYS A 155 -16.64 17.32 -25.25
C LYS A 155 -16.94 15.83 -25.46
N GLY A 156 -17.16 15.06 -24.40
CA GLY A 156 -17.50 13.63 -24.47
C GLY A 156 -16.37 12.71 -24.96
N LYS A 157 -15.22 13.25 -25.40
CA LYS A 157 -14.08 12.45 -25.87
C LYS A 157 -13.39 11.76 -24.69
N LEU A 158 -13.30 10.44 -24.76
CA LEU A 158 -12.64 9.61 -23.76
C LEU A 158 -11.18 9.36 -24.13
N LYS A 159 -10.31 9.33 -23.11
CA LYS A 159 -8.96 8.80 -23.28
C LYS A 159 -8.98 7.28 -23.24
N THR A 160 -8.25 6.65 -24.15
CA THR A 160 -8.22 5.19 -24.29
C THR A 160 -7.00 4.61 -23.57
N ILE A 161 -7.26 3.66 -22.67
CA ILE A 161 -6.24 2.89 -21.95
C ILE A 161 -6.24 1.46 -22.49
N LEU A 162 -5.17 1.08 -23.17
CA LEU A 162 -4.97 -0.28 -23.67
C LEU A 162 -4.21 -1.11 -22.63
N LEU A 163 -4.84 -2.18 -22.14
CA LEU A 163 -4.20 -3.20 -21.30
C LEU A 163 -3.58 -4.25 -22.23
N TYR A 164 -2.29 -4.11 -22.49
CA TYR A 164 -1.62 -4.89 -23.53
C TYR A 164 -1.55 -6.39 -23.21
N ASN A 165 -1.50 -6.74 -21.92
CA ASN A 165 -1.51 -8.12 -21.42
C ASN A 165 -2.93 -8.66 -21.13
N GLY A 166 -3.98 -7.95 -21.57
CA GLY A 166 -5.37 -8.37 -21.40
C GLY A 166 -6.05 -7.80 -20.16
N LEU A 167 -7.37 -7.99 -20.07
CA LEU A 167 -8.21 -7.49 -18.98
C LEU A 167 -8.16 -8.36 -17.72
N SER A 168 -8.07 -9.69 -17.90
CA SER A 168 -8.18 -10.67 -16.82
C SER A 168 -7.15 -10.48 -15.69
N PRO A 169 -5.86 -10.19 -15.98
CA PRO A 169 -4.86 -9.95 -14.92
C PRO A 169 -5.15 -8.74 -14.02
N TRP A 170 -6.09 -7.87 -14.44
CA TRP A 170 -6.49 -6.67 -13.72
C TRP A 170 -7.87 -6.79 -13.07
N ASN A 171 -8.60 -7.88 -13.35
CA ASN A 171 -9.99 -8.07 -12.92
C ASN A 171 -10.91 -6.88 -13.25
N VAL A 172 -10.78 -6.33 -14.46
CA VAL A 172 -11.62 -5.22 -14.95
C VAL A 172 -12.36 -5.61 -16.23
N LYS A 173 -13.47 -4.91 -16.51
CA LYS A 173 -14.19 -4.99 -17.79
C LYS A 173 -13.72 -3.88 -18.74
N ALA A 174 -13.87 -4.12 -20.03
CA ALA A 174 -13.67 -3.07 -21.03
C ALA A 174 -14.76 -1.97 -20.86
N GLY A 175 -14.45 -0.75 -21.30
CA GLY A 175 -15.34 0.40 -21.20
C GLY A 175 -15.01 1.29 -20.01
N ARG A 176 -16.04 1.90 -19.43
CA ARG A 176 -15.90 2.98 -18.43
C ARG A 176 -16.25 2.56 -17.00
N ASP A 177 -16.77 1.34 -16.84
CA ASP A 177 -17.44 0.91 -15.61
C ASP A 177 -16.56 1.11 -14.38
N VAL A 178 -15.27 0.75 -14.46
CA VAL A 178 -14.33 0.91 -13.33
C VAL A 178 -14.20 2.36 -12.85
N PHE A 179 -14.36 3.35 -13.72
CA PHE A 179 -14.26 4.75 -13.33
C PHE A 179 -15.57 5.27 -12.73
N LEU A 180 -16.71 4.78 -13.23
CA LEU A 180 -18.04 5.20 -12.79
C LEU A 180 -18.43 4.52 -11.48
N SER A 181 -18.18 3.22 -11.33
CA SER A 181 -18.50 2.46 -10.12
C SER A 181 -17.64 2.88 -8.94
N SER A 182 -16.37 3.23 -9.18
CA SER A 182 -15.48 3.82 -8.17
C SER A 182 -15.73 5.31 -7.92
N LYS A 183 -16.73 5.91 -8.58
CA LYS A 183 -17.09 7.34 -8.45
C LYS A 183 -15.88 8.27 -8.61
N CYS A 184 -14.98 7.97 -9.56
CA CYS A 184 -13.76 8.75 -9.72
C CYS A 184 -14.05 10.24 -9.98
N PRO A 185 -13.33 11.19 -9.33
CA PRO A 185 -13.45 12.61 -9.65
C PRO A 185 -13.14 12.92 -11.13
N VAL A 186 -12.24 12.14 -11.72
CA VAL A 186 -11.92 12.15 -13.16
C VAL A 186 -12.22 10.77 -13.76
N SER A 187 -13.15 10.72 -14.71
CA SER A 187 -13.75 9.50 -15.26
C SER A 187 -13.93 9.53 -16.79
N SER A 188 -13.34 10.51 -17.49
CA SER A 188 -13.35 10.63 -18.95
C SER A 188 -12.30 9.71 -19.62
N CYS A 189 -12.26 8.44 -19.21
CA CYS A 189 -11.38 7.40 -19.77
C CYS A 189 -12.18 6.11 -20.05
N ALA A 190 -11.63 5.26 -20.92
CA ALA A 190 -12.14 3.92 -21.20
C ALA A 190 -11.00 2.90 -21.31
N ILE A 191 -11.21 1.71 -20.77
CA ILE A 191 -10.27 0.58 -20.80
C ILE A 191 -10.62 -0.34 -21.98
N THR A 192 -9.59 -0.87 -22.65
CA THR A 192 -9.73 -1.90 -23.68
C THR A 192 -8.54 -2.87 -23.65
N ALA A 193 -8.72 -4.06 -24.22
CA ALA A 193 -7.64 -5.01 -24.51
C ALA A 193 -7.52 -5.31 -26.02
N GLN A 194 -8.20 -4.53 -26.87
CA GLN A 194 -8.13 -4.62 -28.33
C GLN A 194 -6.75 -4.17 -28.81
N ARG A 195 -5.89 -5.11 -29.22
CA ARG A 195 -4.50 -4.83 -29.62
C ARG A 195 -4.40 -3.92 -30.83
N GLU A 196 -5.45 -3.84 -31.63
CA GLU A 196 -5.57 -2.95 -32.79
C GLU A 196 -5.53 -1.46 -32.36
N LYS A 197 -5.84 -1.16 -31.10
CA LYS A 197 -5.73 0.19 -30.53
C LYS A 197 -4.30 0.58 -30.16
N ALA A 198 -3.30 -0.28 -30.35
CA ALA A 198 -1.92 -0.04 -29.92
C ALA A 198 -1.28 1.23 -30.51
N SER A 199 -1.69 1.68 -31.69
CA SER A 199 -1.19 2.92 -32.32
C SER A 199 -2.02 4.17 -31.97
N THR A 200 -3.24 4.00 -31.43
CA THR A 200 -4.20 5.09 -31.20
C THR A 200 -4.52 5.35 -29.73
N ALA A 201 -4.20 4.42 -28.83
CA ALA A 201 -4.50 4.55 -27.40
C ALA A 201 -3.68 5.68 -26.76
N ASP A 202 -4.26 6.45 -25.85
CA ASP A 202 -3.53 7.48 -25.09
C ASP A 202 -2.49 6.85 -24.13
N LEU A 203 -2.81 5.67 -23.59
CA LEU A 203 -1.95 4.89 -22.69
C LEU A 203 -1.91 3.43 -23.13
N VAL A 204 -0.72 2.86 -23.23
CA VAL A 204 -0.50 1.41 -23.35
C VAL A 204 0.16 0.91 -22.06
N LEU A 205 -0.54 0.04 -21.35
CA LEU A 205 -0.13 -0.47 -20.04
C LEU A 205 0.31 -1.93 -20.17
N TYR A 206 1.55 -2.20 -19.75
CA TYR A 206 2.16 -3.51 -19.73
C TYR A 206 2.26 -4.03 -18.30
N LYS A 207 1.56 -5.13 -17.99
CA LYS A 207 1.60 -5.79 -16.68
C LYS A 207 2.56 -6.96 -16.73
N ASP A 208 3.58 -6.95 -15.89
CA ASP A 208 4.60 -8.02 -15.66
C ASP A 208 5.51 -8.34 -16.86
N HIS A 209 5.02 -8.20 -18.08
CA HIS A 209 5.74 -8.51 -19.31
C HIS A 209 5.56 -7.42 -20.37
N TYR A 210 6.68 -6.85 -20.80
CA TYR A 210 6.76 -6.08 -22.02
C TYR A 210 6.77 -7.01 -23.24
N ILE A 211 5.87 -6.75 -24.17
CA ILE A 211 5.76 -7.44 -25.45
C ILE A 211 5.82 -6.34 -26.51
N PRO A 212 6.89 -6.25 -27.32
CA PRO A 212 7.00 -5.21 -28.34
C PRO A 212 5.79 -5.24 -29.29
N PRO A 213 5.09 -4.12 -29.48
CA PRO A 213 3.98 -4.07 -30.41
C PRO A 213 4.47 -4.13 -31.86
N SER A 214 3.70 -4.80 -32.71
CA SER A 214 3.98 -4.89 -34.16
C SER A 214 3.72 -3.59 -34.92
N VAL A 215 3.30 -2.53 -34.23
CA VAL A 215 3.01 -1.21 -34.80
C VAL A 215 3.98 -0.17 -34.24
N PRO A 216 4.39 0.83 -35.03
CA PRO A 216 5.20 1.93 -34.54
C PRO A 216 4.49 2.68 -33.41
N ARG A 217 5.27 3.08 -32.41
CA ARG A 217 4.78 3.92 -31.30
C ARG A 217 4.55 5.34 -31.77
N SER A 218 3.37 5.88 -31.50
CA SER A 218 3.11 7.31 -31.73
C SER A 218 3.72 8.17 -30.61
N SER A 219 4.25 9.34 -30.99
CA SER A 219 4.93 10.28 -30.08
C SER A 219 4.01 10.87 -28.99
N TYR A 220 2.70 10.74 -29.15
CA TYR A 220 1.70 11.22 -28.20
C TYR A 220 1.22 10.15 -27.20
N GLN A 221 1.68 8.90 -27.34
CA GLN A 221 1.26 7.80 -26.47
C GLN A 221 2.17 7.66 -25.25
N ILE A 222 1.55 7.41 -24.10
CA ILE A 222 2.25 7.01 -22.89
C ILE A 222 2.37 5.48 -22.87
N TYR A 223 3.58 4.96 -22.69
CA TYR A 223 3.80 3.55 -22.39
C TYR A 223 4.12 3.43 -20.90
N MET A 224 3.39 2.57 -20.20
CA MET A 224 3.53 2.39 -18.76
C MET A 224 3.83 0.94 -18.39
N MET A 225 4.86 0.77 -17.58
CA MET A 225 5.22 -0.52 -16.99
C MET A 225 4.52 -0.68 -15.65
N TYR A 226 3.92 -1.84 -15.39
CA TYR A 226 3.39 -2.21 -14.09
C TYR A 226 4.08 -3.47 -13.57
N PHE A 227 4.71 -3.36 -12.39
CA PHE A 227 5.32 -4.46 -11.65
C PHE A 227 4.92 -4.40 -10.18
N LEU A 228 4.34 -5.50 -9.67
CA LEU A 228 4.02 -5.64 -8.25
C LEU A 228 5.06 -6.47 -7.49
N GLU A 229 5.68 -7.45 -8.15
CA GLU A 229 6.79 -8.22 -7.60
C GLU A 229 8.11 -7.46 -7.61
N CYS A 230 9.08 -7.89 -6.81
CA CYS A 230 10.37 -7.21 -6.66
C CYS A 230 11.25 -7.31 -7.93
N PRO A 231 12.31 -6.49 -8.05
CA PRO A 231 13.26 -6.51 -9.17
C PRO A 231 13.86 -7.88 -9.51
N TYR A 232 14.08 -8.75 -8.51
CA TYR A 232 14.60 -10.10 -8.74
C TYR A 232 13.59 -11.07 -9.34
N HIS A 233 12.29 -10.73 -9.33
CA HIS A 233 11.19 -11.58 -9.76
C HIS A 233 10.40 -10.99 -10.94
N THR A 234 10.96 -9.98 -11.61
CA THR A 234 10.33 -9.28 -12.74
C THR A 234 11.19 -9.36 -14.00
N GLN A 235 10.56 -9.22 -15.16
CA GLN A 235 11.22 -9.31 -16.46
C GLN A 235 12.34 -8.27 -16.61
N HIS A 236 13.49 -8.69 -17.12
CA HIS A 236 14.51 -7.76 -17.62
C HIS A 236 14.08 -7.22 -18.99
N VAL A 237 13.88 -5.91 -19.09
CA VAL A 237 13.43 -5.27 -20.34
C VAL A 237 14.65 -5.09 -21.24
N LYS A 238 14.62 -5.64 -22.46
CA LYS A 238 15.80 -5.64 -23.36
C LYS A 238 15.88 -4.44 -24.30
N TYR A 239 14.93 -3.51 -24.19
CA TYR A 239 14.75 -2.41 -25.12
C TYR A 239 14.91 -1.09 -24.35
N PRO A 240 15.77 -0.17 -24.83
CA PRO A 240 15.85 1.16 -24.26
C PRO A 240 14.62 1.98 -24.63
N ASP A 241 14.37 3.08 -23.90
CA ASP A 241 13.41 4.11 -24.26
C ASP A 241 11.94 3.67 -24.45
N VAL A 242 11.56 2.55 -23.84
CA VAL A 242 10.22 1.97 -24.01
C VAL A 242 9.17 2.71 -23.19
N PHE A 243 9.47 2.99 -21.92
CA PHE A 243 8.46 3.42 -20.96
C PHE A 243 8.58 4.91 -20.66
N ASN A 244 7.43 5.59 -20.59
CA ASN A 244 7.37 6.94 -20.02
C ASN A 244 7.01 6.88 -18.54
N TRP A 245 6.06 6.02 -18.19
CA TRP A 245 5.50 5.94 -16.84
C TRP A 245 5.82 4.60 -16.20
N THR A 246 5.90 4.64 -14.88
CA THR A 246 6.09 3.46 -14.03
C THR A 246 4.95 3.35 -13.03
N ALA A 247 4.48 2.13 -12.81
CA ALA A 247 3.47 1.80 -11.84
C ALA A 247 3.93 0.59 -10.99
N THR A 248 4.63 0.87 -9.90
CA THR A 248 5.17 -0.16 -9.01
C THR A 248 4.94 0.22 -7.55
N TYR A 249 5.30 -0.65 -6.62
CA TYR A 249 5.26 -0.33 -5.19
C TYR A 249 6.23 0.79 -4.79
N ARG A 250 7.24 1.11 -5.61
CA ARG A 250 8.23 2.15 -5.27
C ARG A 250 7.61 3.52 -5.20
N LYS A 251 8.00 4.26 -4.16
CA LYS A 251 7.57 5.63 -3.91
C LYS A 251 8.15 6.64 -4.88
N ASP A 252 8.94 6.26 -5.87
CA ASP A 252 9.39 7.12 -6.97
C ASP A 252 8.76 6.74 -8.33
N SER A 253 7.74 5.86 -8.33
CA SER A 253 6.92 5.58 -9.51
C SER A 253 6.00 6.74 -9.86
N ASP A 254 5.67 6.90 -11.14
CA ASP A 254 4.67 7.88 -11.61
C ASP A 254 3.30 7.62 -10.98
N ILE A 255 2.86 6.36 -11.01
CA ILE A 255 1.64 5.90 -10.34
C ILE A 255 2.01 4.84 -9.32
N VAL A 256 2.22 5.22 -8.05
CA VAL A 256 2.58 4.24 -7.00
C VAL A 256 1.44 3.23 -6.84
N ALA A 257 1.78 1.95 -6.91
CA ALA A 257 0.87 0.82 -6.73
C ALA A 257 1.37 -0.01 -5.53
N PRO A 258 1.18 0.49 -4.29
CA PRO A 258 1.57 -0.26 -3.10
C PRO A 258 0.59 -1.41 -2.88
N TYR A 259 0.99 -2.38 -2.05
CA TYR A 259 0.08 -3.43 -1.60
C TYR A 259 -1.05 -2.86 -0.76
N GLU A 260 -0.73 -1.96 0.18
CA GLU A 260 -1.70 -1.20 0.98
C GLU A 260 -1.17 0.22 1.25
N LYS A 261 -2.05 1.14 1.65
CA LYS A 261 -1.69 2.52 2.00
C LYS A 261 -2.39 2.96 3.29
N TRP A 262 -1.63 3.15 4.36
CA TRP A 262 -2.13 3.78 5.58
C TRP A 262 -2.24 5.30 5.41
N GLU A 263 -3.35 5.88 5.85
CA GLU A 263 -3.54 7.33 5.97
C GLU A 263 -4.16 7.69 7.31
N TYR A 264 -3.62 8.74 7.94
CA TYR A 264 -4.19 9.29 9.18
C TYR A 264 -5.43 10.12 8.88
N PHE A 265 -6.43 10.06 9.76
CA PHE A 265 -7.58 10.97 9.70
C PHE A 265 -7.12 12.42 9.94
N ASP A 266 -6.28 12.61 10.96
CA ASP A 266 -5.57 13.85 11.24
C ASP A 266 -4.06 13.57 11.37
N PRO A 267 -3.19 14.11 10.50
CA PRO A 267 -1.76 13.87 10.57
C PRO A 267 -1.09 14.38 11.86
N ARG A 268 -1.80 15.21 12.66
CA ARG A 268 -1.37 15.68 13.99
C ARG A 268 -1.65 14.67 15.10
N ILE A 269 -2.60 13.76 14.90
CA ILE A 269 -3.01 12.74 15.87
C ILE A 269 -2.58 11.38 15.33
N ARG A 270 -1.40 10.92 15.76
CA ARG A 270 -0.80 9.66 15.26
C ARG A 270 -0.80 8.53 16.29
N GLN A 271 -1.10 8.87 17.54
CA GLN A 271 -1.24 7.93 18.64
C GLN A 271 -2.37 8.40 19.56
N VAL A 272 -3.14 7.45 20.07
CA VAL A 272 -4.19 7.63 21.07
C VAL A 272 -4.10 6.52 22.10
N GLU A 273 -4.49 6.82 23.33
CA GLU A 273 -4.58 5.79 24.37
C GLU A 273 -5.60 4.72 23.97
N GLN A 274 -5.29 3.48 24.33
CA GLN A 274 -6.10 2.31 24.02
C GLN A 274 -6.77 1.82 25.31
N ASP A 275 -8.03 1.44 25.21
CA ASP A 275 -8.81 0.81 26.29
C ASP A 275 -8.54 -0.71 26.41
N ARG A 276 -7.89 -1.28 25.40
CA ARG A 276 -7.59 -2.70 25.29
C ARG A 276 -6.13 -3.03 25.61
N ASN A 277 -5.90 -4.05 26.43
CA ASN A 277 -4.61 -4.71 26.55
C ASN A 277 -4.45 -5.78 25.44
N TYR A 278 -3.66 -5.47 24.42
CA TYR A 278 -3.32 -6.35 23.30
C TYR A 278 -2.37 -7.49 23.67
N ALA A 279 -1.74 -7.49 24.85
CA ALA A 279 -0.91 -8.60 25.34
C ALA A 279 -1.72 -9.66 26.11
N LEU A 280 -2.92 -9.30 26.58
CA LEU A 280 -3.73 -10.13 27.46
C LEU A 280 -4.02 -11.50 26.83
N ASN A 281 -3.84 -12.57 27.61
CA ASN A 281 -4.05 -13.98 27.24
C ASN A 281 -3.15 -14.54 26.12
N LYS A 282 -2.23 -13.76 25.55
CA LYS A 282 -1.26 -14.26 24.57
C LYS A 282 -0.12 -14.98 25.26
N THR A 283 -0.04 -16.29 25.05
CA THR A 283 0.98 -17.15 25.68
C THR A 283 2.17 -17.44 24.77
N ARG A 284 1.95 -17.46 23.45
CA ARG A 284 2.97 -17.77 22.44
C ARG A 284 3.71 -16.51 22.01
N LYS A 285 5.00 -16.66 21.68
CA LYS A 285 5.87 -15.52 21.39
C LYS A 285 5.78 -15.10 19.93
N VAL A 286 6.45 -15.83 19.03
CA VAL A 286 6.59 -15.43 17.64
C VAL A 286 5.97 -16.45 16.70
N ALA A 287 5.11 -16.01 15.78
CA ALA A 287 4.63 -16.81 14.65
C ALA A 287 5.29 -16.37 13.34
N TRP A 288 5.47 -17.30 12.41
CA TRP A 288 5.84 -16.97 11.03
C TRP A 288 5.15 -17.88 10.02
N PHE A 289 4.42 -17.29 9.06
CA PHE A 289 3.74 -18.05 8.02
C PHE A 289 4.50 -17.94 6.70
N VAL A 290 5.08 -19.04 6.25
CA VAL A 290 6.00 -19.03 5.10
C VAL A 290 5.98 -20.33 4.31
N SER A 291 5.96 -20.18 2.98
CA SER A 291 6.02 -21.30 2.03
C SER A 291 7.18 -21.23 1.04
N ASN A 292 7.78 -20.05 0.83
CA ASN A 292 8.97 -19.89 -0.01
C ASN A 292 10.23 -19.95 0.85
N CYS A 293 10.86 -21.12 0.90
CA CYS A 293 12.04 -21.39 1.72
C CYS A 293 13.35 -20.98 1.03
N GLY A 294 13.32 -20.77 -0.29
CA GLY A 294 14.48 -20.45 -1.13
C GLY A 294 14.72 -18.96 -1.35
N ALA A 295 14.13 -18.10 -0.51
CA ALA A 295 14.36 -16.66 -0.56
C ALA A 295 15.84 -16.33 -0.32
N ARG A 296 16.41 -15.44 -1.13
CA ARG A 296 17.86 -15.15 -1.16
C ARG A 296 18.29 -14.04 -0.21
N ASN A 297 17.38 -13.52 0.61
CA ASN A 297 17.64 -12.44 1.56
C ASN A 297 18.00 -12.90 2.98
N GLY A 298 18.20 -14.20 3.20
CA GLY A 298 18.62 -14.75 4.49
C GLY A 298 17.50 -14.87 5.54
N ARG A 299 16.24 -14.60 5.18
CA ARG A 299 15.12 -14.55 6.14
C ARG A 299 14.88 -15.85 6.90
N LEU A 300 15.11 -17.00 6.26
CA LEU A 300 14.94 -18.32 6.89
C LEU A 300 16.05 -18.59 7.90
N GLN A 301 17.29 -18.27 7.54
CA GLN A 301 18.44 -18.36 8.42
C GLN A 301 18.27 -17.45 9.62
N TYR A 302 17.79 -16.21 9.41
CA TYR A 302 17.50 -15.27 10.48
C TYR A 302 16.43 -15.80 11.45
N ALA A 303 15.33 -16.34 10.92
CA ALA A 303 14.25 -16.90 11.74
C ALA A 303 14.74 -18.10 12.57
N HIS A 304 15.55 -19.00 12.00
CA HIS A 304 16.14 -20.12 12.74
C HIS A 304 17.17 -19.67 13.78
N GLU A 305 17.95 -18.62 13.50
CA GLU A 305 18.86 -18.06 14.49
C GLU A 305 18.09 -17.44 15.67
N LEU A 306 17.03 -16.69 15.38
CA LEU A 306 16.13 -16.13 16.39
C LEU A 306 15.47 -17.23 17.25
N GLN A 307 15.09 -18.34 16.63
CA GLN A 307 14.46 -19.50 17.29
C GLN A 307 15.33 -20.12 18.40
N LYS A 308 16.64 -19.88 18.42
CA LYS A 308 17.54 -20.33 19.49
C LYS A 308 17.37 -19.55 20.79
N TYR A 309 16.80 -18.34 20.73
CA TYR A 309 16.75 -17.39 21.85
C TYR A 309 15.32 -17.06 22.30
N ILE A 310 14.32 -17.30 21.46
CA ILE A 310 12.90 -17.11 21.76
C ILE A 310 12.06 -18.11 20.96
N GLN A 311 10.87 -18.47 21.46
CA GLN A 311 9.93 -19.34 20.74
C GLN A 311 9.53 -18.71 19.40
N VAL A 312 9.89 -19.39 18.30
CA VAL A 312 9.44 -19.07 16.94
C VAL A 312 8.74 -20.28 16.35
N ASP A 313 7.44 -20.14 16.11
CA ASP A 313 6.61 -21.17 15.52
C ASP A 313 6.43 -20.89 14.02
N ILE A 314 7.06 -21.74 13.19
CA ILE A 314 7.09 -21.57 11.73
C ILE A 314 6.01 -22.46 11.10
N TYR A 315 5.04 -21.84 10.42
CA TYR A 315 3.95 -22.49 9.72
C TYR A 315 4.19 -22.52 8.22
N GLY A 316 3.72 -23.59 7.59
CA GLY A 316 3.69 -23.74 6.14
C GLY A 316 4.71 -24.74 5.64
N ALA A 317 5.26 -24.51 4.44
CA ALA A 317 6.19 -25.46 3.82
C ALA A 317 7.59 -25.41 4.44
N CYS A 318 7.95 -24.31 5.10
CA CYS A 318 9.28 -24.12 5.68
C CYS A 318 9.37 -24.42 7.17
N GLY A 319 8.31 -25.00 7.76
CA GLY A 319 8.25 -25.26 9.19
C GLY A 319 7.44 -26.50 9.55
N THR A 320 7.47 -26.82 10.84
CA THR A 320 6.81 -28.00 11.41
C THR A 320 5.32 -27.77 11.67
N PHE A 321 4.90 -26.52 11.87
CA PHE A 321 3.50 -26.18 12.07
C PHE A 321 2.75 -26.12 10.73
N LYS A 322 1.46 -26.48 10.77
CA LYS A 322 0.61 -26.50 9.59
C LYS A 322 -0.47 -25.45 9.70
N CYS A 323 -0.63 -24.70 8.61
CA CYS A 323 -1.77 -23.85 8.34
C CYS A 323 -2.22 -24.18 6.92
N SER A 324 -3.43 -24.73 6.77
CA SER A 324 -3.96 -24.99 5.44
C SER A 324 -4.32 -23.68 4.74
N ARG A 325 -4.00 -23.57 3.45
CA ARG A 325 -4.44 -22.45 2.62
C ARG A 325 -5.97 -22.38 2.50
N SER A 326 -6.66 -23.52 2.58
CA SER A 326 -8.13 -23.57 2.56
C SER A 326 -8.77 -22.97 3.82
N THR A 327 -8.02 -22.83 4.91
CA THR A 327 -8.46 -22.26 6.19
C THR A 327 -7.56 -21.09 6.61
N ALA A 328 -7.03 -20.34 5.64
CA ALA A 328 -6.03 -19.30 5.90
C ALA A 328 -6.50 -18.28 6.94
N GLU A 329 -7.78 -17.87 6.90
CA GLU A 329 -8.34 -16.90 7.85
C GLU A 329 -8.27 -17.41 9.29
N ARG A 330 -8.66 -18.67 9.52
CA ARG A 330 -8.53 -19.31 10.84
C ARG A 330 -7.09 -19.38 11.34
N CYS A 331 -6.12 -19.41 10.43
CA CYS A 331 -4.72 -19.30 10.82
C CYS A 331 -4.29 -17.87 11.12
N PHE A 332 -4.92 -16.86 10.54
CA PHE A 332 -4.60 -15.49 10.93
C PHE A 332 -5.27 -15.13 12.26
N GLU A 333 -6.42 -15.71 12.59
CA GLU A 333 -7.08 -15.56 13.92
C GLU A 333 -6.20 -16.04 15.09
N ILE A 334 -5.32 -17.03 14.91
CA ILE A 334 -4.38 -17.42 15.98
C ILE A 334 -3.38 -16.32 16.29
N LEU A 335 -3.07 -15.42 15.34
CA LEU A 335 -2.23 -14.26 15.60
C LEU A 335 -2.93 -13.28 16.54
N ASP A 336 -4.26 -13.13 16.42
CA ASP A 336 -5.05 -12.28 17.30
C ASP A 336 -5.11 -12.83 18.73
N ARG A 337 -5.26 -14.14 18.89
CA ARG A 337 -5.49 -14.77 20.19
C ARG A 337 -4.22 -15.21 20.91
N ASP A 338 -3.29 -15.84 20.21
CA ASP A 338 -2.26 -16.67 20.86
C ASP A 338 -0.87 -16.02 20.88
N TYR A 339 -0.54 -15.19 19.88
CA TYR A 339 0.83 -14.70 19.65
C TYR A 339 1.01 -13.23 19.94
N LYS A 340 2.13 -12.86 20.57
CA LYS A 340 2.55 -11.45 20.74
C LYS A 340 3.22 -10.88 19.47
N PHE A 341 3.99 -11.68 18.75
CA PHE A 341 4.78 -11.20 17.61
C PHE A 341 4.57 -12.02 16.34
N TYR A 342 4.75 -11.37 15.20
CA TYR A 342 4.66 -12.01 13.89
C TYR A 342 5.82 -11.60 12.98
N LEU A 343 6.51 -12.56 12.36
CA LEU A 343 7.55 -12.26 11.38
C LEU A 343 6.93 -11.91 10.03
N ALA A 344 6.86 -10.62 9.71
CA ALA A 344 6.42 -10.08 8.43
C ALA A 344 7.61 -9.95 7.46
N PHE A 345 8.32 -11.05 7.21
CA PHE A 345 9.55 -11.07 6.42
C PHE A 345 9.28 -11.19 4.92
N GLU A 346 9.76 -10.21 4.16
CA GLU A 346 9.71 -10.22 2.71
C GLU A 346 10.65 -11.25 2.10
N ASN A 347 10.42 -11.59 0.83
CA ASN A 347 11.22 -12.57 0.10
C ASN A 347 12.55 -11.98 -0.44
N SER A 348 12.68 -10.65 -0.42
CA SER A 348 13.78 -9.89 -1.00
C SER A 348 13.97 -8.61 -0.22
N ASN A 349 15.23 -8.15 -0.07
CA ASN A 349 15.50 -6.86 0.54
C ASN A 349 15.62 -5.81 -0.57
N CYS A 350 14.54 -5.06 -0.81
CA CYS A 350 14.46 -4.07 -1.88
C CYS A 350 13.81 -2.78 -1.38
N LYS A 351 14.33 -1.63 -1.83
CA LYS A 351 13.79 -0.29 -1.56
C LYS A 351 12.27 -0.29 -1.76
N ASP A 352 11.53 0.21 -0.79
CA ASP A 352 10.06 0.32 -0.77
C ASP A 352 9.26 -1.00 -0.87
N TYR A 353 9.91 -2.19 -0.95
CA TYR A 353 9.20 -3.46 -1.13
C TYR A 353 8.61 -3.95 0.20
N ILE A 354 7.36 -3.55 0.45
CA ILE A 354 6.56 -3.91 1.63
C ILE A 354 5.22 -4.43 1.14
N THR A 355 4.83 -5.62 1.57
CA THR A 355 3.74 -6.39 0.96
C THR A 355 2.61 -6.70 1.95
N GLU A 356 1.68 -7.58 1.53
CA GLU A 356 0.61 -8.11 2.35
C GLU A 356 1.11 -8.73 3.67
N LYS A 357 2.35 -9.22 3.72
CA LYS A 357 2.94 -9.80 4.94
C LYS A 357 2.98 -8.82 6.09
N PHE A 358 3.24 -7.55 5.81
CA PHE A 358 3.24 -6.49 6.80
C PHE A 358 1.84 -5.90 6.96
N PHE A 359 1.26 -5.42 5.86
CA PHE A 359 0.04 -4.65 5.93
C PHE A 359 -1.18 -5.49 6.29
N VAL A 360 -1.41 -6.59 5.57
CA VAL A 360 -2.62 -7.41 5.71
C VAL A 360 -2.45 -8.45 6.80
N ASN A 361 -1.39 -9.25 6.75
CA ASN A 361 -1.20 -10.38 7.65
C ASN A 361 -0.87 -9.96 9.09
N ALA A 362 -0.36 -8.73 9.30
CA ALA A 362 0.06 -8.25 10.62
C ALA A 362 -0.71 -7.01 11.10
N LEU A 363 -0.66 -5.87 10.39
CA LEU A 363 -1.25 -4.63 10.91
C LEU A 363 -2.78 -4.67 11.07
N THR A 364 -3.48 -5.46 10.25
CA THR A 364 -4.93 -5.69 10.43
C THR A 364 -5.27 -6.58 11.63
N ARG A 365 -4.26 -7.17 12.28
CA ARG A 365 -4.40 -8.08 13.42
C ARG A 365 -3.97 -7.40 14.72
N ASN A 366 -4.16 -8.13 15.82
CA ASN A 366 -3.78 -7.75 17.18
C ASN A 366 -2.41 -8.36 17.55
N VAL A 367 -1.42 -8.23 16.68
CA VAL A 367 -0.07 -8.79 16.83
C VAL A 367 0.97 -7.73 16.45
N LEU A 368 2.13 -7.74 17.08
CA LEU A 368 3.21 -6.80 16.77
C LEU A 368 4.12 -7.35 15.66
N PRO A 369 4.13 -6.76 14.44
CA PRO A 369 5.01 -7.20 13.36
C PRO A 369 6.49 -6.94 13.64
N ILE A 370 7.31 -7.93 13.33
CA ILE A 370 8.76 -7.84 13.18
C ILE A 370 9.07 -7.93 11.69
N VAL A 371 9.73 -6.91 11.14
CA VAL A 371 9.85 -6.72 9.68
C VAL A 371 11.27 -6.87 9.17
N MET A 372 11.39 -7.40 7.95
CA MET A 372 12.60 -7.52 7.16
C MET A 372 12.22 -7.43 5.68
N GLY A 373 12.94 -6.64 4.89
CA GLY A 373 12.67 -6.47 3.46
C GLY A 373 13.12 -5.11 2.97
N ALA A 374 12.22 -4.14 3.00
CA ALA A 374 12.56 -2.75 2.70
C ALA A 374 13.53 -2.12 3.72
N ARG A 375 13.98 -0.90 3.45
CA ARG A 375 14.87 -0.16 4.36
C ARG A 375 14.09 0.34 5.58
N PRO A 376 14.75 0.62 6.71
CA PRO A 376 14.07 1.17 7.89
C PRO A 376 13.22 2.42 7.59
N GLU A 377 13.74 3.37 6.81
CA GLU A 377 13.05 4.59 6.39
C GLU A 377 11.86 4.32 5.45
N ASP A 378 11.90 3.22 4.69
CA ASP A 378 10.81 2.84 3.80
C ASP A 378 9.61 2.34 4.61
N TYR A 379 9.86 1.55 5.67
CA TYR A 379 8.84 1.12 6.63
C TYR A 379 8.32 2.30 7.45
N GLU A 380 9.21 3.18 7.95
CA GLU A 380 8.83 4.35 8.73
C GLU A 380 7.85 5.24 7.93
N ALA A 381 8.17 5.50 6.67
CA ALA A 381 7.34 6.34 5.82
C ALA A 381 6.09 5.64 5.25
N SER A 382 5.91 4.32 5.44
CA SER A 382 4.75 3.56 4.95
C SER A 382 3.80 3.08 6.05
N SER A 383 4.23 3.18 7.32
CA SER A 383 3.55 2.55 8.45
C SER A 383 2.90 3.57 9.38
N PRO A 384 1.90 3.15 10.17
CA PRO A 384 1.48 3.91 11.34
C PRO A 384 2.64 4.07 12.34
N GLN A 385 2.65 5.17 13.08
CA GLN A 385 3.74 5.50 14.00
C GLN A 385 3.89 4.42 15.08
N LYS A 386 5.13 3.94 15.26
CA LYS A 386 5.49 2.95 16.29
C LYS A 386 4.60 1.70 16.24
N SER A 387 4.43 1.12 15.04
CA SER A 387 3.54 -0.02 14.80
C SER A 387 4.26 -1.35 14.53
N TYR A 388 5.59 -1.35 14.53
CA TYR A 388 6.41 -2.49 14.13
C TYR A 388 7.81 -2.44 14.75
N ILE A 389 8.56 -3.54 14.61
CA ILE A 389 9.97 -3.65 15.00
C ILE A 389 10.79 -4.02 13.75
N HIS A 390 11.84 -3.27 13.41
CA HIS A 390 12.72 -3.63 12.30
C HIS A 390 13.93 -4.45 12.76
N VAL A 391 14.25 -5.53 12.06
CA VAL A 391 15.41 -6.38 12.42
C VAL A 391 16.78 -5.68 12.35
N ASP A 392 16.88 -4.56 11.63
CA ASP A 392 18.15 -3.84 11.40
C ASP A 392 18.41 -2.81 12.51
N GLU A 393 17.45 -2.62 13.44
CA GLU A 393 17.62 -1.85 14.68
C GLU A 393 18.49 -2.60 15.71
N PHE A 394 18.69 -3.91 15.52
CA PHE A 394 19.42 -4.78 16.44
C PHE A 394 20.72 -5.27 15.82
N GLY A 395 21.78 -5.38 16.61
CA GLY A 395 23.07 -5.96 16.23
C GLY A 395 22.96 -7.40 15.75
N SER A 396 22.06 -8.19 16.36
CA SER A 396 21.89 -9.62 16.08
C SER A 396 20.46 -10.14 16.39
N PRO A 397 20.09 -11.34 15.90
CA PRO A 397 18.85 -12.01 16.30
C PRO A 397 18.74 -12.26 17.82
N LYS A 398 19.87 -12.44 18.51
CA LYS A 398 19.92 -12.60 19.97
C LYS A 398 19.48 -11.32 20.68
N GLU A 399 20.01 -10.17 20.26
CA GLU A 399 19.66 -8.87 20.83
C GLU A 399 18.19 -8.51 20.55
N LEU A 400 17.69 -8.86 19.35
CA LEU A 400 16.26 -8.78 19.07
C LEU A 400 15.45 -9.65 20.04
N ALA A 401 15.85 -10.91 20.27
CA ALA A 401 15.15 -11.79 21.22
C ALA A 401 15.13 -11.22 22.65
N GLU A 402 16.23 -10.62 23.11
CA GLU A 402 16.30 -9.94 24.41
C GLU A 402 15.27 -8.81 24.51
N TYR A 403 15.12 -8.01 23.45
CA TYR A 403 14.10 -6.97 23.37
C TYR A 403 12.67 -7.55 23.35
N LEU A 404 12.43 -8.64 22.62
CA LEU A 404 11.13 -9.30 22.59
C LEU A 404 10.75 -9.88 23.97
N HIS A 405 11.71 -10.41 24.73
CA HIS A 405 11.49 -10.86 26.12
C HIS A 405 11.22 -9.69 27.07
N LEU A 406 11.78 -8.51 26.83
CA LEU A 406 11.43 -7.29 27.56
C LEU A 406 9.96 -6.90 27.29
N LEU A 407 9.56 -6.84 26.03
CA LEU A 407 8.18 -6.57 25.63
C LEU A 407 7.19 -7.62 26.16
N ASP A 408 7.60 -8.89 26.17
CA ASP A 408 6.76 -9.97 26.69
C ASP A 408 6.45 -9.83 28.18
N ARG A 409 7.39 -9.30 28.97
CA ARG A 409 7.27 -9.11 30.42
C ARG A 409 6.70 -7.75 30.82
N ASN A 410 6.58 -6.82 29.87
CA ASN A 410 6.09 -5.46 30.12
C ASN A 410 4.93 -5.14 29.17
N ASP A 411 3.71 -5.40 29.65
CA ASP A 411 2.49 -5.15 28.90
C ASP A 411 2.33 -3.67 28.51
N GLU A 412 2.70 -2.72 29.37
CA GLU A 412 2.62 -1.29 29.04
C GLU A 412 3.49 -0.95 27.82
N LEU A 413 4.74 -1.42 27.82
CA LEU A 413 5.65 -1.19 26.71
C LEU A 413 5.18 -1.89 25.43
N TYR A 414 4.68 -3.12 25.52
CA TYR A 414 4.10 -3.83 24.38
C TYR A 414 2.87 -3.09 23.82
N ASN A 415 1.94 -2.68 24.67
CA ASN A 415 0.72 -1.96 24.26
C ASN A 415 1.02 -0.59 23.67
N SER A 416 2.16 0.02 24.00
CA SER A 416 2.58 1.28 23.39
C SER A 416 2.75 1.20 21.86
N TYR A 417 2.93 0.00 21.30
CA TYR A 417 2.99 -0.26 19.85
C TYR A 417 1.61 -0.29 19.16
N PHE A 418 0.52 -0.23 19.91
CA PHE A 418 -0.84 -0.31 19.39
C PHE A 418 -1.58 1.04 19.46
N LYS A 419 -0.93 2.09 20.01
CA LYS A 419 -1.52 3.42 20.14
C LYS A 419 -1.91 4.07 18.80
N TRP A 420 -1.37 3.60 17.69
CA TRP A 420 -1.75 4.09 16.35
C TRP A 420 -3.15 3.63 15.92
N LYS A 421 -3.71 2.55 16.52
CA LYS A 421 -5.02 2.04 16.13
C LYS A 421 -6.09 3.09 16.45
N GLY A 422 -6.99 3.32 15.48
CA GLY A 422 -8.03 4.36 15.55
C GLY A 422 -7.60 5.75 15.05
N THR A 423 -6.33 5.96 14.67
CA THR A 423 -5.84 7.27 14.19
C THR A 423 -5.94 7.46 12.68
N GLY A 424 -6.31 6.41 11.96
CA GLY A 424 -6.38 6.37 10.51
C GLY A 424 -6.95 5.04 10.03
N GLU A 425 -6.80 4.80 8.73
CA GLU A 425 -7.21 3.55 8.08
C GLU A 425 -6.34 3.21 6.88
N PHE A 426 -6.42 1.96 6.43
CA PHE A 426 -5.91 1.58 5.12
C PHE A 426 -6.89 2.03 4.04
N ILE A 427 -6.45 2.93 3.16
CA ILE A 427 -7.29 3.49 2.10
C ILE A 427 -7.17 2.67 0.81
N ASN A 428 -8.27 2.60 0.06
CA ASN A 428 -8.18 2.18 -1.33
C ASN A 428 -7.45 3.28 -2.12
N THR A 429 -6.37 2.94 -2.82
CA THR A 429 -5.61 3.92 -3.60
C THR A 429 -6.28 4.29 -4.92
N TYR A 430 -7.43 3.71 -5.26
CA TYR A 430 -8.20 3.92 -6.49
C TYR A 430 -7.31 4.06 -7.74
N TYR A 431 -6.46 3.05 -7.98
CA TYR A 431 -5.44 3.04 -9.03
C TYR A 431 -5.95 3.58 -10.37
N TRP A 432 -7.09 3.09 -10.85
CA TRP A 432 -7.67 3.53 -12.12
C TRP A 432 -8.13 4.99 -12.11
N CYS A 433 -8.70 5.49 -11.00
CA CYS A 433 -9.06 6.90 -10.88
C CYS A 433 -7.81 7.79 -11.01
N ARG A 434 -6.71 7.42 -10.36
CA ARG A 434 -5.43 8.15 -10.45
C ARG A 434 -4.85 8.11 -11.85
N VAL A 435 -4.83 6.93 -12.50
CA VAL A 435 -4.37 6.81 -13.90
C VAL A 435 -5.20 7.71 -14.80
N CYS A 436 -6.54 7.70 -14.69
CA CYS A 436 -7.38 8.54 -15.53
C CYS A 436 -7.15 10.04 -15.26
N ALA A 437 -7.09 10.45 -13.98
CA ALA A 437 -6.79 11.82 -13.60
C ALA A 437 -5.44 12.29 -14.19
N MET A 438 -4.42 11.45 -14.11
CA MET A 438 -3.08 11.74 -14.62
C MET A 438 -3.01 11.79 -16.14
N LEU A 439 -3.78 10.96 -16.85
CA LEU A 439 -3.88 11.05 -18.31
C LEU A 439 -4.54 12.34 -18.80
N HIS A 440 -5.31 13.03 -17.95
CA HIS A 440 -5.86 14.35 -18.24
C HIS A 440 -5.00 15.50 -17.72
N ASP A 441 -3.83 15.21 -17.16
CA ASP A 441 -2.82 16.22 -16.85
C ASP A 441 -2.02 16.61 -18.10
N GLU A 442 -2.43 17.70 -18.76
CA GLU A 442 -1.75 18.21 -19.96
C GLU A 442 -0.23 18.42 -19.78
N ALA A 443 0.24 18.71 -18.55
CA ALA A 443 1.66 18.92 -18.29
C ALA A 443 2.49 17.66 -18.56
N SER A 444 1.93 16.48 -18.27
CA SER A 444 2.61 15.19 -18.46
C SER A 444 2.85 14.83 -19.92
N PHE A 445 2.08 15.42 -20.85
CA PHE A 445 2.20 15.16 -22.30
C PHE A 445 3.03 16.23 -23.04
N ARG A 446 3.27 17.40 -22.44
CA ARG A 446 4.07 18.46 -23.07
C ARG A 446 5.55 18.12 -23.14
N ARG A 447 6.05 17.34 -22.18
CA ARG A 447 7.43 16.82 -22.13
C ARG A 447 7.39 15.38 -21.62
N PRO A 448 7.04 14.41 -22.47
CA PRO A 448 7.04 13.01 -22.06
C PRO A 448 8.46 12.63 -21.65
N LYS A 449 8.63 12.22 -20.39
CA LYS A 449 9.90 11.62 -19.96
C LYS A 449 10.05 10.23 -20.59
N SER A 450 11.28 9.80 -20.82
CA SER A 450 11.62 8.42 -21.21
C SER A 450 12.64 7.89 -20.21
N TYR A 451 12.67 6.58 -20.02
CA TYR A 451 13.76 5.91 -19.33
C TYR A 451 14.69 5.31 -20.38
N ASP A 452 15.90 5.86 -20.51
CA ASP A 452 16.94 5.37 -21.42
C ASP A 452 17.19 3.87 -21.16
N ASP A 453 17.45 3.50 -19.89
CA ASP A 453 17.38 2.12 -19.42
C ASP A 453 16.47 2.02 -18.18
N ILE A 454 15.28 1.44 -18.37
CA ILE A 454 14.35 1.19 -17.27
C ILE A 454 14.93 0.23 -16.22
N ASN A 455 15.88 -0.63 -16.59
CA ASN A 455 16.51 -1.56 -15.66
C ASN A 455 17.49 -0.86 -14.72
N GLU A 456 18.20 0.18 -15.16
CA GLU A 456 19.03 0.98 -14.26
C GLU A 456 18.16 1.59 -13.14
N TRP A 457 17.01 2.17 -13.50
CA TRP A 457 16.07 2.66 -12.51
C TRP A 457 15.53 1.52 -11.64
N TRP A 458 14.99 0.44 -12.23
CA TRP A 458 14.21 -0.59 -11.53
C TRP A 458 15.06 -1.58 -10.72
N ARG A 459 16.23 -1.96 -11.23
CA ARG A 459 17.08 -3.04 -10.68
C ARG A 459 18.56 -2.64 -10.57
N GLY A 460 18.87 -1.34 -10.66
CA GLY A 460 20.23 -0.83 -10.54
C GLY A 460 20.81 -0.89 -9.12
N PRO A 461 22.06 -0.42 -8.96
CA PRO A 461 22.75 -0.40 -7.67
C PRO A 461 21.93 0.31 -6.58
N GLY A 462 21.93 -0.26 -5.38
CA GLY A 462 21.20 0.28 -4.23
C GLY A 462 19.70 0.01 -4.22
N VAL A 463 19.09 -0.51 -5.29
CA VAL A 463 17.66 -0.83 -5.27
C VAL A 463 17.38 -2.06 -4.42
N CYS A 464 18.19 -3.12 -4.54
CA CYS A 464 18.06 -4.33 -3.74
C CYS A 464 19.42 -4.78 -3.20
N THR A 465 19.39 -5.55 -2.11
CA THR A 465 20.57 -6.18 -1.50
C THR A 465 20.22 -7.61 -1.08
N ASN A 466 21.22 -8.50 -1.01
CA ASN A 466 21.05 -9.85 -0.47
C ASN A 466 21.39 -9.94 1.03
N GLY A 467 21.95 -8.87 1.61
CA GLY A 467 22.27 -8.76 3.03
C GLY A 467 21.37 -7.74 3.75
N SER A 468 21.74 -7.36 4.98
CA SER A 468 21.05 -6.26 5.69
C SER A 468 21.34 -4.90 5.07
N TRP A 469 20.41 -3.96 5.23
CA TRP A 469 20.61 -2.57 4.77
C TRP A 469 21.68 -1.87 5.57
N ARG A 470 21.83 -2.21 6.86
CA ARG A 470 22.95 -1.77 7.69
C ARG A 470 24.31 -2.10 7.07
N ASN A 471 24.52 -3.37 6.69
CA ASN A 471 25.79 -3.79 6.09
C ASN A 471 25.99 -3.19 4.69
N TYR A 472 24.90 -3.03 3.94
CA TYR A 472 24.94 -2.35 2.64
C TYR A 472 25.44 -0.91 2.79
N ARG A 473 24.90 -0.13 3.74
CA ARG A 473 25.32 1.25 4.01
C ARG A 473 26.75 1.34 4.51
N ALA A 474 27.17 0.43 5.40
CA ALA A 474 28.54 0.40 5.90
C ALA A 474 29.58 0.19 4.78
N ARG A 475 29.23 -0.59 3.74
CA ARG A 475 30.08 -0.81 2.55
C ARG A 475 29.97 0.29 1.50
N ASN A 476 28.87 1.04 1.50
CA ASN A 476 28.56 2.10 0.54
C ASN A 476 28.15 3.37 1.29
N PRO A 477 29.07 4.01 2.03
CA PRO A 477 28.76 5.26 2.71
C PRO A 477 28.33 6.29 1.65
N GLU A 478 27.10 6.78 1.76
CA GLU A 478 26.65 7.89 0.92
C GLU A 478 27.60 9.07 1.15
N LYS A 479 28.11 9.68 0.07
CA LYS A 479 28.74 11.00 0.19
C LYS A 479 27.69 11.92 0.80
N PRO A 480 28.03 12.75 1.82
CA PRO A 480 27.09 13.71 2.36
C PRO A 480 26.45 14.47 1.22
N LEU A 481 25.11 14.48 1.16
CA LEU A 481 24.38 15.38 0.29
C LEU A 481 24.94 16.78 0.57
N ALA A 482 25.57 17.39 -0.43
CA ALA A 482 26.01 18.77 -0.32
C ALA A 482 24.79 19.59 0.11
N ASP A 483 24.92 20.22 1.27
CA ASP A 483 23.94 21.15 1.81
C ASP A 483 23.80 22.31 0.81
N ASN A 484 22.85 22.19 -0.11
CA ASN A 484 22.47 23.27 -1.02
C ASN A 484 21.54 24.25 -0.30
N SER A 485 21.96 24.73 0.87
CA SER A 485 21.46 25.96 1.47
C SER A 485 22.37 27.12 1.04
N ARG A 486 22.09 27.67 -0.15
CA ARG A 486 22.38 29.06 -0.50
C ARG A 486 21.23 29.63 -1.33
#